data_AF-A0AB72ZL96-F1
#
_entry.id   AF-A0AB72ZL96-F1
#
_cell.length_a   1.000
_cell.length_b   1.000
_cell.length_c   1.000
_cell.angle_alpha   90.00
_cell.angle_beta   90.00
_cell.angle_gamma   90.00
#
_symmetry.space_group_name_H-M   'P 1'
#
loop_
_entity.id
_entity.type
_entity.pdbx_description
1 polymer ?
#
loop_
_entity_poly.entity_id
_entity_poly.type
_entity_poly.pdbx_seq_one_letter_code
_entity_poly.pdbx_strand_id
1 'polypeptide(L)'
;PAPAGKGGGKKSGASGADISGYLGQITGAIQSKFYDADLYKGRTCDLRIKLAPDGLLIDVKAEGGDPALCQAAIAAAKQAKIPKPPSTDVYEQFKNAPLVFKPQ
;
A
#
# COMPACT_ATOMS: atom_id res chain seq x y z
N PRO A 1 8.24 0.34 -34.86
CA PRO A 1 8.54 1.72 -34.41
C PRO A 1 7.42 2.72 -34.76
N ALA A 2 6.94 3.41 -33.72
CA ALA A 2 6.14 4.67 -33.67
C ALA A 2 4.67 4.65 -34.19
N PRO A 3 3.76 5.51 -33.64
CA PRO A 3 4.04 6.73 -32.88
C PRO A 3 3.41 6.84 -31.46
N ALA A 4 4.04 7.72 -30.68
CA ALA A 4 3.44 8.39 -29.53
C ALA A 4 2.45 9.48 -29.98
N GLY A 5 1.27 9.53 -29.38
CA GLY A 5 0.34 10.68 -29.44
C GLY A 5 -0.56 10.63 -28.20
N LYS A 6 -0.25 11.36 -27.13
CA LYS A 6 -0.62 12.76 -26.83
C LYS A 6 -2.10 13.08 -27.02
N GLY A 7 -2.77 13.32 -25.89
CA GLY A 7 -3.74 14.41 -25.73
C GLY A 7 -5.18 13.99 -25.44
N GLY A 8 -5.66 14.32 -24.24
CA GLY A 8 -7.09 14.25 -23.93
C GLY A 8 -7.38 14.35 -22.44
N GLY A 9 -7.22 15.55 -21.88
CA GLY A 9 -7.51 15.81 -20.47
C GLY A 9 -8.97 15.54 -20.11
N LYS A 10 -9.15 14.87 -18.98
CA LYS A 10 -10.27 15.05 -18.05
C LYS A 10 -9.66 14.94 -16.66
N LYS A 11 -9.42 16.09 -16.03
CA LYS A 11 -9.18 16.17 -14.58
C LYS A 11 -10.24 15.31 -13.88
N SER A 12 -9.85 14.44 -12.94
CA SER A 12 -10.62 13.99 -11.76
C SER A 12 -10.08 12.65 -11.26
N GLY A 13 -9.36 12.60 -10.13
CA GLY A 13 -9.00 11.33 -9.48
C GLY A 13 -7.68 10.71 -9.93
N ALA A 14 -6.99 10.05 -9.00
CA ALA A 14 -5.81 9.24 -9.27
C ALA A 14 -6.17 8.15 -10.26
N SER A 15 -5.36 8.00 -11.31
CA SER A 15 -5.58 6.90 -12.25
C SER A 15 -5.43 5.58 -11.49
N GLY A 16 -6.21 4.56 -11.83
CA GLY A 16 -6.09 3.24 -11.19
C GLY A 16 -4.66 2.69 -11.22
N ALA A 17 -3.90 3.02 -12.27
CA ALA A 17 -2.47 2.70 -12.37
C ALA A 17 -1.61 3.39 -11.29
N ASP A 18 -1.88 4.66 -10.96
CA ASP A 18 -1.16 5.38 -9.90
C ASP A 18 -1.45 4.75 -8.53
N ILE A 19 -2.71 4.38 -8.28
CA ILE A 19 -3.15 3.74 -7.04
C ILE A 19 -2.50 2.36 -6.90
N SER A 20 -2.61 1.50 -7.93
CA SER A 20 -2.02 0.16 -7.92
C SER A 20 -0.50 0.19 -7.86
N GLY A 21 0.14 1.13 -8.57
CA GLY A 21 1.59 1.33 -8.52
C GLY A 21 2.06 1.70 -7.12
N TYR A 22 1.38 2.66 -6.48
CA TYR A 22 1.70 3.09 -5.12
C TYR A 22 1.42 2.00 -4.07
N LEU A 23 0.34 1.23 -4.24
CA LEU A 23 0.05 0.05 -3.40
C LEU A 23 1.19 -0.96 -3.46
N GLY A 24 1.71 -1.23 -4.66
CA GLY A 24 2.87 -2.10 -4.87
C GLY A 24 4.14 -1.59 -4.17
N GLN A 25 4.35 -0.27 -4.13
CA GLN A 25 5.46 0.33 -3.39
C GLN A 25 5.30 0.16 -1.88
N ILE A 26 4.08 0.36 -1.35
CA ILE A 26 3.78 0.13 0.06
C ILE A 26 4.01 -1.34 0.41
N THR A 27 3.38 -2.27 -0.30
CA THR A 27 3.49 -3.70 -0.02
C THR A 27 4.93 -4.18 -0.17
N GLY A 28 5.67 -3.72 -1.18
CA GLY A 28 7.09 -4.02 -1.35
C GLY A 28 7.96 -3.49 -0.21
N ALA A 29 7.69 -2.27 0.29
CA ALA A 29 8.41 -1.70 1.43
C ALA A 29 8.13 -2.47 2.73
N ILE A 30 6.88 -2.90 2.94
CA ILE A 30 6.50 -3.75 4.08
C ILE A 30 7.17 -5.12 3.96
N GLN A 31 7.06 -5.78 2.79
CA GLN A 31 7.68 -7.07 2.53
C GLN A 31 9.19 -7.03 2.74
N SER A 32 9.86 -5.94 2.34
CA SER A 32 11.30 -5.78 2.58
C SER A 32 11.68 -5.72 4.07
N LYS A 33 10.75 -5.38 4.96
CA LYS A 33 10.92 -5.43 6.42
C LYS A 33 10.37 -6.70 7.05
N PHE A 34 9.69 -7.53 6.27
CA PHE A 34 8.98 -8.70 6.73
C PHE A 34 9.82 -9.96 6.41
N TYR A 35 10.69 -10.33 7.33
CA TYR A 35 11.61 -11.47 7.15
C TYR A 35 10.93 -12.83 7.28
N ASP A 36 9.78 -12.89 7.96
CA ASP A 36 9.04 -14.12 8.24
C ASP A 36 8.02 -14.50 7.15
N ALA A 37 8.12 -13.91 5.95
CA ALA A 37 7.14 -14.10 4.86
C ALA A 37 6.85 -15.58 4.58
N ASP A 38 7.88 -16.43 4.62
CA ASP A 38 7.79 -17.87 4.43
C ASP A 38 6.89 -18.57 5.45
N LEU A 39 6.89 -18.14 6.72
CA LEU A 39 6.07 -18.73 7.79
C LEU A 39 4.58 -18.45 7.62
N TYR A 40 4.25 -17.40 6.87
CA TYR A 40 2.88 -16.97 6.63
C TYR A 40 2.44 -17.16 5.18
N LYS A 41 3.18 -17.95 4.39
CA LYS A 41 2.79 -18.32 3.02
C LYS A 41 1.38 -18.93 2.99
N GLY A 42 0.56 -18.42 2.09
CA GLY A 42 -0.85 -18.82 1.96
C GLY A 42 -1.80 -18.14 2.95
N ARG A 43 -1.29 -17.39 3.93
CA ARG A 43 -2.11 -16.55 4.82
C ARG A 43 -2.28 -15.15 4.24
N THR A 44 -3.34 -14.49 4.67
CA THR A 44 -3.65 -13.10 4.31
C THR A 44 -4.04 -12.34 5.55
N CYS A 45 -3.74 -11.05 5.56
CA CYS A 45 -4.22 -10.13 6.57
C CYS A 45 -4.86 -8.92 5.90
N ASP A 46 -6.10 -8.63 6.27
CA ASP A 46 -6.80 -7.42 5.92
C ASP A 46 -6.44 -6.35 6.94
N LEU A 47 -5.65 -5.36 6.51
CA LEU A 47 -5.23 -4.23 7.31
C LEU A 47 -5.99 -2.97 6.88
N ARG A 48 -6.36 -2.12 7.82
CA ARG A 48 -6.77 -0.74 7.57
C ARG A 48 -5.58 0.16 7.83
N ILE A 49 -5.07 0.84 6.81
CA ILE A 49 -3.97 1.80 6.98
C ILE A 49 -4.48 3.24 6.89
N LYS A 50 -3.88 4.12 7.69
CA LYS A 50 -4.02 5.56 7.58
C LYS A 50 -2.66 6.14 7.28
N LEU A 51 -2.52 6.72 6.10
CA LEU A 51 -1.33 7.46 5.69
C LEU A 51 -1.57 8.96 5.87
N ALA A 52 -0.50 9.67 6.18
CA ALA A 52 -0.45 11.13 6.12
C ALA A 52 -0.03 11.61 4.72
N PRO A 53 -0.28 12.90 4.39
CA PRO A 53 0.01 13.44 3.07
C PRO A 53 1.50 13.52 2.73
N ASP A 54 2.38 13.32 3.72
CA ASP A 54 3.82 13.18 3.55
C ASP A 54 4.28 11.73 3.27
N GLY A 55 3.36 10.75 3.35
CA GLY A 55 3.65 9.31 3.17
C GLY A 55 3.92 8.57 4.47
N LEU A 56 3.82 9.23 5.63
CA LEU A 56 4.04 8.62 6.92
C LEU A 56 2.83 7.79 7.36
N LEU A 57 3.07 6.57 7.83
CA LEU A 57 2.01 5.71 8.36
C LEU A 57 1.55 6.25 9.72
N ILE A 58 0.34 6.80 9.76
CA ILE A 58 -0.25 7.40 10.96
C ILE A 58 -0.85 6.34 11.87
N ASP A 59 -1.62 5.42 11.29
CA ASP A 59 -2.27 4.35 12.02
C ASP A 59 -2.40 3.11 11.14
N VAL A 60 -2.37 1.95 11.78
CA VAL A 60 -2.66 0.69 11.10
C VAL A 60 -3.38 -0.24 12.06
N LYS A 61 -4.48 -0.83 11.57
CA LYS A 61 -5.29 -1.81 12.31
C LYS A 61 -5.49 -3.05 11.48
N ALA A 62 -5.65 -4.18 12.15
CA ALA A 62 -6.12 -5.40 11.52
C ALA A 62 -7.64 -5.42 11.53
N GLU A 63 -8.25 -5.61 10.35
CA GLU A 63 -9.69 -5.80 10.17
C GLU A 63 -10.03 -7.31 10.11
N GLY A 64 -9.11 -8.15 9.61
CA GLY A 64 -9.36 -9.58 9.45
C GLY A 64 -8.17 -10.37 8.94
N GLY A 65 -8.32 -11.69 8.89
CA GLY A 65 -7.28 -12.63 8.47
C GLY A 65 -6.53 -13.25 9.65
N ASP A 66 -5.25 -13.55 9.45
CA ASP A 66 -4.43 -14.22 10.46
C ASP A 66 -3.84 -13.22 11.48
N PRO A 67 -4.12 -13.35 12.79
CA PRO A 67 -3.70 -12.37 13.78
C PRO A 67 -2.17 -12.26 13.92
N ALA A 68 -1.45 -13.37 13.76
CA ALA A 68 0.01 -13.37 13.85
C ALA A 68 0.65 -12.68 12.64
N LEU A 69 0.17 -12.98 11.43
CA LEU A 69 0.55 -12.26 10.21
C LEU A 69 0.21 -10.78 10.32
N CYS A 70 -1.00 -10.45 10.77
CA CYS A 70 -1.45 -9.07 10.91
C CYS A 70 -0.56 -8.26 11.86
N GLN A 71 -0.23 -8.82 13.03
CA GLN A 71 0.61 -8.13 14.00
C GLN A 71 2.03 -7.94 13.49
N ALA A 72 2.60 -8.95 12.82
CA ALA A 72 3.90 -8.83 12.16
C ALA A 72 3.87 -7.81 11.01
N ALA A 73 2.79 -7.78 10.23
CA ALA A 73 2.64 -6.88 9.09
C ALA A 73 2.46 -5.43 9.56
N ILE A 74 1.75 -5.22 10.67
CA ILE A 74 1.66 -3.92 11.35
C ILE A 74 3.04 -3.44 11.79
N ALA A 75 3.84 -4.31 12.42
CA ALA A 75 5.18 -3.97 12.86
C ALA A 75 6.10 -3.64 11.67
N ALA A 76 6.09 -4.48 10.63
CA ALA A 76 6.83 -4.25 9.40
C ALA A 76 6.39 -2.97 8.70
N ALA A 77 5.09 -2.68 8.64
CA ALA A 77 4.56 -1.46 8.04
C ALA A 77 4.96 -0.20 8.78
N LYS A 78 5.02 -0.24 10.11
CA LYS A 78 5.53 0.87 10.92
C LYS A 78 7.03 1.11 10.71
N GLN A 79 7.79 0.07 10.38
CA GLN A 79 9.21 0.17 10.07
C GLN A 79 9.48 0.44 8.58
N ALA A 80 8.52 0.16 7.71
CA ALA A 80 8.61 0.38 6.28
C ALA A 80 8.57 1.87 5.99
N LYS A 81 9.46 2.30 5.10
CA LYS A 81 9.48 3.69 4.65
C LYS A 81 8.58 3.82 3.44
N ILE A 82 7.32 4.19 3.69
CA ILE A 82 6.35 4.42 2.62
C ILE A 82 6.72 5.75 1.92
N PRO A 83 6.89 5.76 0.59
CA PRO A 83 7.21 6.98 -0.14
C PRO A 83 6.04 7.96 -0.07
N LYS A 84 6.29 9.25 -0.31
CA LYS A 84 5.22 10.24 -0.38
C LYS A 84 4.27 9.91 -1.55
N PRO A 85 2.93 10.02 -1.37
CA PRO A 85 1.97 9.85 -2.46
C PRO A 85 2.31 10.76 -3.64
N PRO A 86 2.26 10.26 -4.89
CA PRO A 86 2.59 11.06 -6.07
C PRO A 86 1.54 12.15 -6.37
N SER A 87 0.33 12.03 -5.80
CA SER A 87 -0.77 12.98 -6.01
C SER A 87 -1.75 12.96 -4.83
N THR A 88 -2.47 14.07 -4.65
CA THR A 88 -3.48 14.20 -3.58
C THR A 88 -4.58 13.16 -3.72
N ASP A 89 -5.02 12.85 -4.94
CA ASP A 89 -6.06 11.84 -5.15
C ASP A 89 -5.61 10.43 -4.73
N VAL A 90 -4.32 10.09 -4.91
CA VAL A 90 -3.76 8.82 -4.41
C VAL A 90 -3.80 8.86 -2.89
N TYR A 91 -3.32 9.95 -2.30
CA TYR A 91 -3.41 10.16 -0.86
C TYR A 91 -4.84 10.01 -0.33
N GLU A 92 -5.85 10.57 -1.00
CA GLU A 92 -7.24 10.47 -0.58
C GLU A 92 -7.78 9.04 -0.57
N GLN A 93 -7.25 8.17 -1.45
CA GLN A 93 -7.55 6.74 -1.39
C GLN A 93 -6.86 6.09 -0.19
N PHE A 94 -5.58 6.40 0.05
CA PHE A 94 -4.76 5.75 1.07
C PHE A 94 -4.83 6.36 2.49
N LYS A 95 -5.48 7.52 2.68
CA LYS A 95 -5.67 8.16 3.99
C LYS A 95 -6.48 7.28 4.95
N ASN A 96 -7.31 6.39 4.42
CA ASN A 96 -8.07 5.39 5.18
C ASN A 96 -8.46 4.19 4.30
N ALA A 97 -7.47 3.59 3.64
CA ALA A 97 -7.67 2.44 2.75
C ALA A 97 -7.61 1.10 3.50
N PRO A 98 -8.44 0.12 3.10
CA PRO A 98 -8.12 -1.27 3.34
C PRO A 98 -6.93 -1.70 2.44
N LEU A 99 -5.98 -2.42 3.02
CA LEU A 99 -4.81 -2.99 2.39
C LEU A 99 -4.77 -4.48 2.75
N VAL A 100 -4.84 -5.33 1.73
CA VAL A 100 -4.66 -6.77 1.92
C VAL A 100 -3.17 -7.07 1.85
N PHE A 101 -2.59 -7.47 2.96
CA PHE A 101 -1.21 -7.93 3.02
C PHE A 101 -1.15 -9.44 2.82
N LYS A 102 -0.45 -9.85 1.76
CA LYS A 102 -0.15 -11.24 1.47
C LYS A 102 1.36 -11.39 1.27
N PRO A 103 2.08 -12.04 2.20
CA PRO A 103 3.47 -12.39 1.97
C PRO A 103 3.55 -13.39 0.82
N GLN A 104 4.49 -13.17 -0.11
CA GLN A 104 4.82 -14.09 -1.20
C GLN A 104 6.18 -14.72 -0.96
#